data_AF-A0A0P9SQX9-F1
#
_entry.id   AF-A0A0P9SQX9-F1
#
_cell.length_a   1.000
_cell.length_b   1.000
_cell.length_c   1.000
_cell.angle_alpha   90.00
_cell.angle_beta   90.00
_cell.angle_gamma   90.00
#
_symmetry.space_group_name_H-M   'P 1'
#
loop_
_entity.id
_entity.type
_entity.pdbx_description
1 polymer ?
#
loop_
_entity_poly.entity_id
_entity_poly.type
_entity_poly.pdbx_seq_one_letter_code
_entity_poly.pdbx_strand_id
1 'polypeptide(L)'
;MPCPAFLRLNFSSWYPPLSLRKCRCIVFAPRICSQMRSVVVFEVPPFMSFTRRQILTGIAGLAVVGLGAGGASRYWMGRRESQAGSDFVLIAAPLDIELVSGHKTPAWAFGGSAPGTELRVRQGEWLRLRFINQLPVETTIHWHGIRLPLEMDGVPYVSQLPVKPGEYFDYKFRVPDAGSYWYHPHVSSSEELGRGLVGPLIVEEREPTGFAHERTVSLKSWHVDEVGAFTEFSVLREAAREGTAGRLSTLNGVPQAVIELPAGQITRVRLLNLDNTVTYRLNLPDAEAQIYALDGNPVTPRPFGDEYWLGPG
;
A
#
# COMPACT_ATOMS: atom_id res chain seq x y z
N MET A 1 -19.50 27.20 5.31
CA MET A 1 -18.57 26.12 5.69
C MET A 1 -19.34 24.82 5.64
N PRO A 2 -19.00 23.86 4.77
CA PRO A 2 -19.68 22.57 4.77
C PRO A 2 -19.30 21.80 6.05
N CYS A 3 -20.29 21.18 6.68
CA CYS A 3 -20.12 20.33 7.85
C CYS A 3 -19.38 19.05 7.43
N PRO A 4 -18.32 18.60 8.13
CA PRO A 4 -17.63 17.35 7.77
C PRO A 4 -18.58 16.14 7.92
N ALA A 5 -18.49 15.21 6.97
CA ALA A 5 -19.14 13.90 7.08
C ALA A 5 -18.15 12.91 7.70
N PHE A 6 -18.61 12.08 8.64
CA PHE A 6 -17.79 11.11 9.34
C PHE A 6 -18.22 9.70 8.95
N LEU A 7 -17.28 8.88 8.49
CA LEU A 7 -17.52 7.44 8.38
C LEU A 7 -17.22 6.81 9.74
N ARG A 8 -18.24 6.23 10.37
CA ARG A 8 -18.07 5.29 11.49
C ARG A 8 -18.45 3.91 10.97
N LEU A 9 -17.46 3.03 10.84
CA LEU A 9 -17.73 1.61 10.65
C LEU A 9 -18.11 1.03 12.02
N ASN A 10 -19.34 0.52 12.13
CA ASN A 10 -19.76 -0.23 13.31
C ASN A 10 -19.34 -1.69 13.14
N PHE A 11 -18.48 -2.16 14.04
CA PHE A 11 -18.07 -3.56 14.09
C PHE A 11 -18.97 -4.30 15.08
N SER A 12 -19.79 -5.23 14.59
CA SER A 12 -20.33 -6.30 15.45
C SER A 12 -19.33 -7.45 15.43
N SER A 13 -18.38 -7.43 16.37
CA SER A 13 -17.71 -8.67 16.79
C SER A 13 -18.60 -9.38 17.80
N TRP A 14 -18.42 -10.68 18.02
CA TRP A 14 -19.19 -11.48 19.01
C TRP A 14 -19.09 -10.96 20.46
N TYR A 15 -18.31 -9.91 20.73
CA TYR A 15 -18.14 -9.29 22.04
C TYR A 15 -18.40 -7.78 21.99
N PRO A 16 -19.32 -7.22 22.82
CA PRO A 16 -19.66 -5.80 22.80
C PRO A 16 -18.69 -4.97 23.66
N PRO A 17 -18.48 -3.68 23.34
CA PRO A 17 -18.77 -2.70 24.39
C PRO A 17 -19.48 -1.40 23.97
N LEU A 18 -19.98 -0.76 25.03
CA LEU A 18 -20.93 0.34 25.16
C LEU A 18 -20.57 1.68 24.46
N SER A 19 -21.64 2.31 23.98
CA SER A 19 -21.81 3.69 23.53
C SER A 19 -21.50 4.73 24.64
N LEU A 20 -20.91 5.89 24.27
CA LEU A 20 -21.54 7.23 24.42
C LEU A 20 -20.62 8.42 24.03
N ARG A 21 -21.16 9.25 23.12
CA ARG A 21 -21.17 10.74 23.00
C ARG A 21 -19.91 11.58 22.70
N LYS A 22 -20.22 12.62 21.90
CA LYS A 22 -19.43 13.64 21.18
C LYS A 22 -19.10 14.87 22.05
N CYS A 23 -17.98 15.55 21.78
CA CYS A 23 -17.93 17.02 21.61
C CYS A 23 -16.59 17.59 21.09
N ARG A 24 -16.70 18.28 19.93
CA ARG A 24 -16.06 19.53 19.42
C ARG A 24 -14.57 19.86 19.64
N CYS A 25 -13.86 19.96 18.51
CA CYS A 25 -12.58 20.67 18.33
C CYS A 25 -12.75 22.16 17.97
N ILE A 26 -11.72 22.96 18.29
CA ILE A 26 -11.44 24.34 17.84
C ILE A 26 -10.08 24.29 17.13
N VAL A 27 -9.93 24.93 15.96
CA VAL A 27 -8.65 25.07 15.23
C VAL A 27 -8.41 26.53 14.83
N PHE A 28 -7.18 27.01 15.01
CA PHE A 28 -6.67 28.31 14.56
C PHE A 28 -5.79 28.15 13.29
N ALA A 29 -5.83 29.15 12.41
CA ALA A 29 -5.07 29.23 11.15
C ALA A 29 -3.69 29.92 11.30
N PRO A 30 -2.71 29.70 10.39
CA PRO A 30 -1.43 30.40 10.41
C PRO A 30 -1.36 31.60 9.44
N ARG A 31 -0.52 32.59 9.79
CA ARG A 31 -0.20 33.80 9.01
C ARG A 31 1.03 33.60 8.11
N ILE A 32 0.97 34.30 6.96
CA ILE A 32 2.03 34.53 5.97
C ILE A 32 3.06 35.55 6.49
N CYS A 33 4.34 35.39 6.13
CA CYS A 33 5.29 36.51 6.12
C CYS A 33 6.24 36.40 4.92
N SER A 34 6.33 37.51 4.17
CA SER A 34 7.21 37.75 3.04
C SER A 34 8.57 38.28 3.50
N GLN A 35 9.66 37.95 2.80
CA GLN A 35 10.71 38.94 2.50
C GLN A 35 11.63 38.49 1.36
N MET A 36 11.82 39.39 0.40
CA MET A 36 12.84 39.40 -0.64
C MET A 36 14.24 39.58 -0.03
N ARG A 37 15.29 39.03 -0.68
CA ARG A 37 16.37 39.84 -1.28
C ARG A 37 17.45 39.02 -2.02
N SER A 38 17.91 39.65 -3.11
CA SER A 38 19.25 39.61 -3.71
C SER A 38 19.64 38.43 -4.61
N VAL A 39 19.62 38.73 -5.91
CA VAL A 39 20.23 38.02 -7.03
C VAL A 39 21.74 38.31 -7.06
N VAL A 40 22.56 37.26 -7.18
CA VAL A 40 23.97 37.35 -7.58
C VAL A 40 24.07 36.74 -8.98
N VAL A 41 24.54 37.55 -9.92
CA VAL A 41 24.78 37.19 -11.32
C VAL A 41 26.14 36.50 -11.39
N PHE A 42 26.17 35.26 -11.90
CA PHE A 42 27.39 34.60 -12.36
C PHE A 42 27.36 34.55 -13.89
N GLU A 43 28.38 35.11 -14.53
CA GLU A 43 28.63 35.01 -15.96
C GLU A 43 28.96 33.57 -16.35
N VAL A 44 28.25 33.06 -17.37
CA VAL A 44 28.53 31.77 -18.02
C VAL A 44 29.11 32.08 -19.41
N PRO A 45 30.26 31.49 -19.80
CA PRO A 45 30.88 31.77 -21.10
C PRO A 45 30.03 31.19 -22.26
N PRO A 46 30.18 31.72 -23.49
CA PRO A 46 29.24 31.50 -24.58
C PRO A 46 29.26 30.08 -25.12
N PHE A 47 28.05 29.58 -25.40
CA PHE A 47 27.76 28.36 -26.13
C PHE A 47 28.48 28.32 -27.48
N MET A 48 29.10 27.17 -27.80
CA MET A 48 29.43 26.82 -29.18
C MET A 48 28.13 26.77 -30.00
N SER A 49 28.00 27.68 -30.96
CA SER A 49 26.86 27.73 -31.88
C SER A 49 27.21 26.95 -33.15
N PHE A 50 26.52 25.84 -33.39
CA PHE A 50 26.61 25.12 -34.66
C PHE A 50 25.71 25.80 -35.69
N THR A 51 26.26 26.12 -36.85
CA THR A 51 25.49 26.72 -37.94
C THR A 51 24.67 25.67 -38.68
N ARG A 52 23.50 26.04 -39.23
CA ARG A 52 22.64 25.15 -40.06
C ARG A 52 23.40 24.43 -41.18
N ARG A 53 24.53 25.00 -41.64
CA ARG A 53 25.40 24.42 -42.66
C ARG A 53 26.23 23.23 -42.16
N GLN A 54 26.65 23.24 -40.88
CA GLN A 54 27.42 22.14 -40.27
C GLN A 54 26.54 20.90 -40.02
N ILE A 55 25.25 21.10 -39.69
CA ILE A 55 24.28 20.02 -39.49
C ILE A 55 23.99 19.28 -40.82
N LEU A 56 23.90 20.01 -41.94
CA LEU A 56 23.61 19.41 -43.25
C LEU A 56 24.80 18.61 -43.83
N THR A 57 26.05 19.03 -43.58
CA THR A 57 27.23 18.24 -43.93
C THR A 57 27.37 16.95 -43.12
N GLY A 58 26.89 16.92 -41.86
CA GLY A 58 26.90 15.71 -41.04
C GLY A 58 25.92 14.62 -41.51
N ILE A 59 24.78 15.02 -42.11
CA ILE A 59 23.75 14.08 -42.58
C ILE A 59 24.12 13.47 -43.94
N ALA A 60 24.85 14.20 -44.80
CA ALA A 60 25.30 13.67 -46.10
C ALA A 60 26.33 12.53 -45.96
N GLY A 61 27.11 12.49 -44.87
CA GLY A 61 28.07 11.42 -44.58
C GLY A 61 27.46 10.09 -44.10
N LEU A 62 26.22 10.13 -43.58
CA LEU A 62 25.51 8.93 -43.10
C LEU A 62 24.72 8.20 -44.19
N ALA A 63 24.48 8.85 -45.33
CA ALA A 63 23.74 8.26 -46.45
C ALA A 63 24.58 7.31 -47.31
N VAL A 64 25.92 7.34 -47.21
CA VAL A 64 26.80 6.58 -48.11
C VAL A 64 27.22 5.21 -47.56
N VAL A 65 27.02 4.93 -46.27
CA VAL A 65 27.38 3.61 -45.67
C VAL A 65 26.24 2.57 -45.81
N GLY A 66 25.06 2.95 -46.29
CA GLY A 66 23.88 2.09 -46.29
C GLY A 66 23.57 1.30 -47.56
N LEU A 67 24.37 1.39 -48.63
CA LEU A 67 24.01 0.83 -49.96
C LEU A 67 24.96 -0.24 -50.50
N GLY A 68 25.90 -0.75 -49.70
CA GLY A 68 26.83 -1.79 -50.13
C GLY A 68 26.81 -3.01 -49.22
N ALA A 69 26.39 -4.15 -49.79
CA ALA A 69 26.44 -5.52 -49.26
C ALA A 69 25.20 -5.98 -48.47
N GLY A 70 24.56 -7.01 -49.05
CA GLY A 70 23.30 -7.59 -48.60
C GLY A 70 23.39 -8.29 -47.25
N GLY A 71 22.25 -8.28 -46.57
CA GLY A 71 22.05 -8.98 -45.31
C GLY A 71 20.82 -8.39 -44.63
N ALA A 72 19.70 -9.08 -44.73
CA ALA A 72 18.46 -8.75 -44.03
C ALA A 72 18.58 -8.99 -42.50
N SER A 73 19.65 -8.50 -41.87
CA SER A 73 19.69 -8.27 -40.44
C SER A 73 18.86 -7.03 -40.16
N ARG A 74 17.53 -7.21 -40.18
CA ARG A 74 16.64 -6.41 -39.34
C ARG A 74 17.12 -6.66 -37.91
N TYR A 75 18.07 -5.85 -37.46
CA TYR A 75 18.32 -5.67 -36.05
C TYR A 75 16.98 -5.23 -35.48
N TRP A 76 16.27 -6.20 -34.92
CA TRP A 76 15.11 -5.99 -34.10
C TRP A 76 15.65 -5.20 -32.91
N MET A 77 15.74 -3.88 -33.06
CA MET A 77 15.86 -2.96 -31.94
C MET A 77 14.57 -3.19 -31.17
N GLY A 78 14.62 -4.17 -30.26
CA GLY A 78 13.51 -4.54 -29.43
C GLY A 78 12.98 -3.27 -28.81
N ARG A 79 11.67 -3.06 -28.95
CA ARG A 79 10.98 -1.92 -28.36
C ARG A 79 11.46 -1.82 -26.92
N ARG A 80 12.22 -0.76 -26.60
CA ARG A 80 12.79 -0.58 -25.26
C ARG A 80 11.63 -0.66 -24.29
N GLU A 81 11.61 -1.72 -23.48
CA GLU A 81 10.53 -1.91 -22.52
C GLU A 81 10.47 -0.67 -21.64
N SER A 82 9.27 -0.12 -21.47
CA SER A 82 9.08 1.00 -20.55
C SER A 82 9.62 0.61 -19.18
N GLN A 83 10.52 1.45 -18.67
CA GLN A 83 11.11 1.35 -17.32
C GLN A 83 10.32 2.18 -16.30
N ALA A 84 9.17 2.75 -16.70
CA ALA A 84 8.26 3.44 -15.78
C ALA A 84 7.90 2.49 -14.62
N GLY A 85 7.89 3.03 -13.41
CA GLY A 85 7.75 2.27 -12.18
C GLY A 85 8.14 3.07 -10.95
N SER A 86 7.79 2.51 -9.81
CA SER A 86 8.06 3.06 -8.48
C SER A 86 9.18 2.28 -7.80
N ASP A 87 10.12 3.01 -7.22
CA ASP A 87 11.24 2.47 -6.44
C ASP A 87 10.99 2.67 -4.94
N PHE A 88 11.13 1.60 -4.15
CA PHE A 88 10.90 1.60 -2.72
C PHE A 88 12.06 0.97 -1.95
N VAL A 89 12.25 1.45 -0.72
CA VAL A 89 12.98 0.72 0.31
C VAL A 89 11.99 0.46 1.43
N LEU A 90 11.77 -0.81 1.75
CA LEU A 90 10.86 -1.21 2.82
C LEU A 90 11.64 -1.98 3.87
N ILE A 91 11.57 -1.52 5.11
CA ILE A 91 12.27 -2.11 6.24
C ILE A 91 11.24 -2.80 7.12
N ALA A 92 11.44 -4.09 7.41
CA ALA A 92 10.77 -4.76 8.52
C ALA A 92 11.60 -4.59 9.78
N ALA A 93 11.04 -4.02 10.84
CA ALA A 93 11.74 -3.81 12.09
C ALA A 93 10.78 -3.88 13.30
N PRO A 94 11.29 -4.17 14.51
CA PRO A 94 10.52 -3.99 15.73
C PRO A 94 10.12 -2.53 15.94
N LEU A 95 8.89 -2.30 16.38
CA LEU A 95 8.34 -0.97 16.67
C LEU A 95 7.39 -1.05 17.86
N ASP A 96 7.70 -0.30 18.93
CA ASP A 96 6.73 -0.05 20.00
C ASP A 96 5.60 0.84 19.45
N ILE A 97 4.36 0.35 19.50
CA ILE A 97 3.17 1.13 19.14
C ILE A 97 2.22 1.23 20.34
N GLU A 98 1.39 2.27 20.37
CA GLU A 98 0.37 2.45 21.41
C GLU A 98 -0.99 2.04 20.87
N LEU A 99 -1.33 0.75 20.98
CA LEU A 99 -2.66 0.23 20.62
C LEU A 99 -3.67 0.41 21.75
N VAL A 100 -3.20 0.27 22.99
CA VAL A 100 -3.99 0.49 24.20
C VAL A 100 -3.46 1.75 24.86
N SER A 101 -4.35 2.69 25.14
CA SER A 101 -3.99 4.00 25.71
C SER A 101 -3.09 3.85 26.94
N GLY A 102 -1.92 4.47 26.91
CA GLY A 102 -0.92 4.44 27.98
C GLY A 102 -0.04 3.19 28.03
N HIS A 103 -0.20 2.24 27.10
CA HIS A 103 0.53 0.99 27.05
C HIS A 103 1.27 0.80 25.73
N LYS A 104 2.52 0.34 25.81
CA LYS A 104 3.32 -0.01 24.65
C LYS A 104 3.08 -1.47 24.27
N THR A 105 2.84 -1.70 22.98
CA THR A 105 2.80 -3.02 22.36
C THR A 105 4.07 -3.22 21.51
N PRO A 106 4.87 -4.28 21.73
CA PRO A 106 6.13 -4.52 21.02
C PRO A 106 5.91 -5.14 19.63
N ALA A 107 5.24 -4.39 18.75
CA ALA A 107 4.85 -4.81 17.41
C ALA A 107 6.03 -4.91 16.44
N TRP A 108 5.78 -5.48 15.27
CA TRP A 108 6.67 -5.47 14.12
C TRP A 108 6.02 -4.68 12.99
N ALA A 109 6.81 -3.84 12.33
CA ALA A 109 6.30 -2.84 11.39
C ALA A 109 7.02 -2.92 10.05
N PHE A 110 6.28 -2.62 8.98
CA PHE A 110 6.83 -2.35 7.66
C PHE A 110 6.88 -0.84 7.42
N GLY A 111 8.07 -0.28 7.23
CA GLY A 111 8.24 1.15 6.91
C GLY A 111 7.90 2.09 8.08
N GLY A 112 7.99 1.62 9.32
CA GLY A 112 7.78 2.45 10.52
C GLY A 112 6.33 2.61 10.96
N SER A 113 5.40 1.82 10.42
CA SER A 113 4.01 1.75 10.89
C SER A 113 3.49 0.31 10.92
N ALA A 114 2.47 0.06 11.74
CA ALA A 114 1.75 -1.20 11.78
C ALA A 114 0.23 -0.93 11.95
N PRO A 115 -0.63 -1.24 10.96
CA PRO A 115 -0.30 -1.78 9.64
C PRO A 115 0.75 -0.99 8.86
N GLY A 116 1.49 -1.71 8.03
CA GLY A 116 2.63 -1.25 7.25
C GLY A 116 2.32 -0.08 6.32
N THR A 117 3.39 0.57 5.88
CA THR A 117 3.32 1.71 4.95
C THR A 117 2.56 1.34 3.68
N GLU A 118 1.67 2.22 3.22
CA GLU A 118 0.98 2.04 1.94
C GLU A 118 1.97 2.13 0.78
N LEU A 119 2.01 1.09 -0.05
CA LEU A 119 2.74 1.08 -1.31
C LEU A 119 1.78 1.44 -2.44
N ARG A 120 2.21 2.31 -3.35
CA ARG A 120 1.36 2.79 -4.44
C ARG A 120 2.11 2.81 -5.76
N VAL A 121 1.57 2.12 -6.76
CA VAL A 121 2.19 1.94 -8.09
C VAL A 121 1.11 1.98 -9.16
N ARG A 122 1.45 2.42 -10.38
CA ARG A 122 0.46 2.51 -11.47
C ARG A 122 0.38 1.21 -12.28
N GLN A 123 -0.82 0.87 -12.73
CA GLN A 123 -1.07 -0.33 -13.53
C GLN A 123 -0.24 -0.40 -14.82
N GLY A 124 0.48 -1.51 -14.98
CA GLY A 124 1.38 -1.83 -16.08
C GLY A 124 2.81 -1.35 -15.85
N GLU A 125 3.10 -0.65 -14.76
CA GLU A 125 4.44 -0.21 -14.40
C GLU A 125 5.17 -1.25 -13.54
N TRP A 126 6.46 -1.01 -13.31
CA TRP A 126 7.29 -1.83 -12.44
C TRP A 126 7.17 -1.40 -10.98
N LEU A 127 6.99 -2.38 -10.08
CA LEU A 127 7.31 -2.22 -8.67
C LEU A 127 8.73 -2.73 -8.47
N ARG A 128 9.62 -1.87 -7.95
CA ARG A 128 11.01 -2.20 -7.60
C ARG A 128 11.19 -1.89 -6.13
N LEU A 129 11.32 -2.92 -5.30
CA LEU A 129 11.37 -2.75 -3.85
C LEU A 129 12.57 -3.50 -3.27
N ARG A 130 13.44 -2.76 -2.61
CA ARG A 130 14.46 -3.35 -1.74
C ARG A 130 13.85 -3.58 -0.37
N PHE A 131 13.62 -4.84 -0.05
CA PHE A 131 13.18 -5.26 1.27
C PHE A 131 14.39 -5.49 2.17
N ILE A 132 14.41 -4.92 3.36
CA ILE A 132 15.48 -5.09 4.35
C ILE A 132 14.87 -5.69 5.62
N ASN A 133 15.40 -6.82 6.06
CA ASN A 133 14.96 -7.47 7.28
C ASN A 133 15.82 -7.02 8.48
N GLN A 134 15.25 -6.21 9.37
CA GLN A 134 15.87 -5.82 10.65
C GLN A 134 15.16 -6.49 11.86
N LEU A 135 14.36 -7.53 11.60
CA LEU A 135 13.78 -8.37 12.65
C LEU A 135 14.83 -9.35 13.18
N PRO A 136 14.61 -9.92 14.39
CA PRO A 136 15.47 -10.99 14.92
C PRO A 136 15.22 -12.36 14.26
N VAL A 137 14.22 -12.47 13.36
CA VAL A 137 13.81 -13.71 12.70
C VAL A 137 13.84 -13.54 11.18
N GLU A 138 13.89 -14.66 10.44
CA GLU A 138 13.74 -14.65 8.99
C GLU A 138 12.30 -14.32 8.58
N THR A 139 12.13 -13.69 7.42
CA THR A 139 10.80 -13.30 6.91
C THR A 139 10.83 -13.19 5.38
N THR A 140 9.69 -12.95 4.76
CA THR A 140 9.53 -12.67 3.33
C THR A 140 8.42 -11.62 3.12
N ILE A 141 8.22 -11.19 1.87
CA ILE A 141 7.03 -10.45 1.46
C ILE A 141 6.33 -11.23 0.36
N HIS A 142 5.14 -11.74 0.67
CA HIS A 142 4.15 -12.18 -0.30
C HIS A 142 3.26 -11.02 -0.72
N TRP A 143 2.90 -10.97 -2.00
CA TRP A 143 2.14 -9.90 -2.62
C TRP A 143 0.73 -10.38 -2.94
N HIS A 144 -0.11 -10.38 -1.91
CA HIS A 144 -1.41 -11.03 -1.95
C HIS A 144 -2.29 -10.52 -3.09
N GLY A 145 -2.70 -11.44 -3.97
CA GLY A 145 -3.56 -11.18 -5.13
C GLY A 145 -2.84 -10.62 -6.37
N ILE A 146 -1.54 -10.32 -6.29
CA ILE A 146 -0.77 -9.84 -7.45
C ILE A 146 -0.38 -11.02 -8.35
N ARG A 147 -0.65 -10.89 -9.66
CA ARG A 147 -0.14 -11.82 -10.67
C ARG A 147 1.27 -11.42 -11.09
N LEU A 148 2.28 -12.11 -10.54
CA LEU A 148 3.70 -11.83 -10.74
C LEU A 148 4.50 -13.11 -11.08
N PRO A 149 5.76 -13.00 -11.52
CA PRO A 149 6.65 -14.15 -11.67
C PRO A 149 6.86 -14.88 -10.34
N LEU A 150 6.89 -16.21 -10.37
CA LEU A 150 6.97 -17.06 -9.18
C LEU A 150 8.10 -16.64 -8.23
N GLU A 151 9.25 -16.24 -8.76
CA GLU A 151 10.45 -15.87 -8.01
C GLU A 151 10.26 -14.64 -7.11
N MET A 152 9.21 -13.86 -7.35
CA MET A 152 8.89 -12.63 -6.60
C MET A 152 7.74 -12.82 -5.61
N ASP A 153 7.15 -14.00 -5.53
CA ASP A 153 5.94 -14.28 -4.75
C ASP A 153 6.15 -14.38 -3.23
N GLY A 154 7.39 -14.48 -2.76
CA GLY A 154 7.67 -14.45 -1.32
C GLY A 154 7.37 -15.75 -0.57
N VAL A 155 7.06 -16.84 -1.26
CA VAL A 155 6.84 -18.16 -0.66
C VAL A 155 8.19 -18.85 -0.40
N PRO A 156 8.56 -19.12 0.87
CA PRO A 156 9.81 -19.78 1.22
C PRO A 156 10.03 -21.11 0.51
N TYR A 157 11.23 -21.34 -0.02
CA TYR A 157 11.69 -22.55 -0.69
C TYR A 157 10.94 -22.94 -1.98
N VAL A 158 9.91 -22.18 -2.36
CA VAL A 158 9.16 -22.33 -3.62
C VAL A 158 9.49 -21.18 -4.56
N SER A 159 9.31 -19.95 -4.07
CA SER A 159 9.62 -18.71 -4.78
C SER A 159 11.06 -18.29 -4.55
N GLN A 160 11.47 -18.23 -3.27
CA GLN A 160 12.75 -17.69 -2.82
C GLN A 160 13.16 -18.29 -1.48
N LEU A 161 14.41 -18.11 -1.08
CA LEU A 161 14.83 -18.40 0.30
C LEU A 161 14.31 -17.30 1.25
N PRO A 162 13.98 -17.63 2.52
CA PRO A 162 13.71 -16.61 3.53
C PRO A 162 14.82 -15.57 3.62
N VAL A 163 14.46 -14.32 3.83
CA VAL A 163 15.42 -13.22 4.03
C VAL A 163 15.82 -13.21 5.50
N LYS A 164 17.09 -13.49 5.80
CA LYS A 164 17.55 -13.60 7.19
C LYS A 164 17.68 -12.22 7.87
N PRO A 165 17.78 -12.17 9.21
CA PRO A 165 18.12 -10.95 9.93
C PRO A 165 19.35 -10.24 9.35
N GLY A 166 19.23 -8.95 9.06
CA GLY A 166 20.28 -8.11 8.48
C GLY A 166 20.45 -8.25 6.96
N GLU A 167 19.74 -9.17 6.32
CA GLU A 167 19.78 -9.36 4.86
C GLU A 167 18.71 -8.51 4.15
N TYR A 168 18.77 -8.54 2.81
CA TYR A 168 17.82 -7.87 1.96
C TYR A 168 17.42 -8.76 0.77
N PHE A 169 16.27 -8.45 0.17
CA PHE A 169 15.82 -9.04 -1.09
C PHE A 169 15.27 -7.94 -2.00
N ASP A 170 15.62 -8.01 -3.29
CA ASP A 170 15.14 -7.05 -4.29
C ASP A 170 13.94 -7.64 -5.04
N TYR A 171 12.72 -7.21 -4.67
CA TYR A 171 11.50 -7.55 -5.38
C TYR A 171 11.37 -6.69 -6.64
N LYS A 172 11.14 -7.33 -7.78
CA LYS A 172 10.95 -6.63 -9.06
C LYS A 172 9.95 -7.35 -9.96
N PHE A 173 8.78 -6.75 -10.13
CA PHE A 173 7.73 -7.28 -11.01
C PHE A 173 6.88 -6.16 -11.59
N ARG A 174 6.13 -6.48 -12.64
CA ARG A 174 5.10 -5.59 -13.18
C ARG A 174 3.78 -5.84 -12.50
N VAL A 175 2.99 -4.78 -12.34
CA VAL A 175 1.64 -4.86 -11.77
C VAL A 175 0.59 -4.82 -12.90
N PRO A 176 0.08 -5.97 -13.39
CA PRO A 176 -0.82 -5.97 -14.55
C PRO A 176 -2.23 -5.46 -14.21
N ASP A 177 -2.65 -5.58 -12.96
CA ASP A 177 -4.03 -5.37 -12.52
C ASP A 177 -4.12 -4.19 -11.56
N ALA A 178 -5.05 -3.27 -11.83
CA ALA A 178 -5.37 -2.17 -10.94
C ALA A 178 -6.33 -2.63 -9.86
N GLY A 179 -6.16 -2.16 -8.63
CA GLY A 179 -6.97 -2.62 -7.51
C GLY A 179 -6.36 -2.31 -6.15
N SER A 180 -7.02 -2.85 -5.13
CA SER A 180 -6.51 -2.85 -3.76
C SER A 180 -5.99 -4.25 -3.47
N TYR A 181 -4.72 -4.34 -3.16
CA TYR A 181 -3.99 -5.55 -2.78
C TYR A 181 -3.30 -5.29 -1.45
N TRP A 182 -2.57 -6.26 -0.95
CA TRP A 182 -1.80 -6.09 0.28
C TRP A 182 -0.56 -6.97 0.25
N TYR A 183 0.31 -6.77 1.22
CA TYR A 183 1.57 -7.51 1.32
C TYR A 183 1.80 -7.96 2.76
N HIS A 184 2.32 -9.17 2.92
CA HIS A 184 2.54 -9.81 4.21
C HIS A 184 3.53 -10.98 4.11
N PRO A 185 4.14 -11.46 5.20
CA PRO A 185 5.02 -12.64 5.18
C PRO A 185 4.32 -13.99 4.97
N HIS A 186 5.09 -14.97 4.46
CA HIS A 186 4.66 -16.37 4.29
C HIS A 186 5.60 -17.36 5.03
N VAL A 187 6.26 -16.92 6.11
CA VAL A 187 7.13 -17.76 6.95
C VAL A 187 6.40 -18.19 8.23
N SER A 188 6.47 -17.40 9.30
CA SER A 188 5.78 -17.67 10.57
C SER A 188 4.50 -16.85 10.64
N SER A 189 3.62 -17.03 9.64
CA SER A 189 2.55 -16.08 9.33
C SER A 189 1.61 -15.77 10.51
N SER A 190 1.32 -16.72 11.40
CA SER A 190 0.49 -16.44 12.58
C SER A 190 1.11 -15.37 13.49
N GLU A 191 2.40 -15.51 13.82
CA GLU A 191 3.12 -14.57 14.67
C GLU A 191 3.50 -13.29 13.92
N GLU A 192 4.05 -13.41 12.72
CA GLU A 192 4.56 -12.27 11.95
C GLU A 192 3.43 -11.29 11.58
N LEU A 193 2.31 -11.78 11.04
CA LEU A 193 1.14 -10.94 10.76
C LEU A 193 0.48 -10.50 12.06
N GLY A 194 0.42 -11.38 13.06
CA GLY A 194 -0.14 -11.10 14.37
C GLY A 194 0.53 -9.89 15.03
N ARG A 195 1.86 -9.81 14.95
CA ARG A 195 2.69 -8.71 15.44
C ARG A 195 2.63 -7.44 14.60
N GLY A 196 2.07 -7.47 13.38
CA GLY A 196 1.79 -6.27 12.60
C GLY A 196 2.39 -6.21 11.19
N LEU A 197 3.06 -7.26 10.72
CA LEU A 197 3.65 -7.32 9.38
C LEU A 197 2.61 -7.56 8.29
N VAL A 198 1.76 -6.56 8.07
CA VAL A 198 0.75 -6.50 7.01
C VAL A 198 0.65 -5.08 6.50
N GLY A 199 0.55 -4.84 5.20
CA GLY A 199 0.42 -3.48 4.67
C GLY A 199 -0.37 -3.41 3.36
N PRO A 200 -1.02 -2.27 3.06
CA PRO A 200 -1.78 -2.12 1.83
C PRO A 200 -0.86 -1.86 0.63
N LEU A 201 -1.22 -2.46 -0.51
CA LEU A 201 -0.64 -2.20 -1.82
C LEU A 201 -1.74 -1.71 -2.76
N ILE A 202 -1.67 -0.45 -3.16
CA ILE A 202 -2.62 0.15 -4.10
C ILE A 202 -2.01 0.17 -5.49
N VAL A 203 -2.63 -0.55 -6.42
CA VAL A 203 -2.31 -0.43 -7.83
C VAL A 203 -3.30 0.53 -8.47
N GLU A 204 -2.83 1.73 -8.79
CA GLU A 204 -3.65 2.77 -9.42
C GLU A 204 -4.05 2.37 -10.83
N GLU A 205 -5.29 2.63 -11.18
CA GLU A 205 -5.79 2.44 -12.54
C GLU A 205 -4.97 3.27 -13.52
N ARG A 206 -4.64 2.68 -14.68
CA ARG A 206 -3.94 3.41 -15.73
C ARG A 206 -4.76 4.60 -16.23
N GLU A 207 -6.07 4.41 -16.34
CA GLU A 207 -7.01 5.45 -16.76
C GLU A 207 -7.58 6.18 -15.53
N PRO A 208 -7.88 7.49 -15.64
CA PRO A 208 -8.51 8.23 -14.57
C PRO A 208 -9.82 7.57 -14.11
N THR A 209 -9.97 7.36 -12.81
CA THR A 209 -11.09 6.59 -12.23
C THR A 209 -12.41 7.36 -12.14
N GLY A 210 -12.35 8.69 -12.27
CA GLY A 210 -13.49 9.59 -12.02
C GLY A 210 -13.76 9.87 -10.54
N PHE A 211 -13.12 9.17 -9.60
CA PHE A 211 -13.21 9.48 -8.17
C PHE A 211 -12.28 10.63 -7.81
N ALA A 212 -12.84 11.73 -7.29
CA ALA A 212 -12.06 12.89 -6.84
C ALA A 212 -11.38 12.67 -5.48
N HIS A 213 -11.91 11.74 -4.66
CA HIS A 213 -11.43 11.46 -3.32
C HIS A 213 -11.28 9.97 -3.11
N GLU A 214 -10.23 9.58 -2.40
CA GLU A 214 -9.95 8.20 -2.03
C GLU A 214 -9.46 8.12 -0.57
N ARG A 215 -9.82 7.04 0.13
CA ARG A 215 -9.32 6.68 1.45
C ARG A 215 -9.01 5.20 1.52
N THR A 216 -7.84 4.86 2.04
CA THR A 216 -7.46 3.49 2.39
C THR A 216 -7.81 3.22 3.85
N VAL A 217 -8.44 2.08 4.09
CA VAL A 217 -8.92 1.65 5.39
C VAL A 217 -8.50 0.20 5.60
N SER A 218 -7.41 0.03 6.34
CA SER A 218 -6.84 -1.25 6.73
C SER A 218 -7.44 -1.69 8.07
N LEU A 219 -8.17 -2.80 8.03
CA LEU A 219 -8.79 -3.42 9.19
C LEU A 219 -7.82 -4.46 9.78
N LYS A 220 -7.64 -4.44 11.10
CA LYS A 220 -6.93 -5.49 11.84
C LYS A 220 -7.43 -5.58 13.27
N SER A 221 -7.67 -6.80 13.75
CA SER A 221 -7.97 -7.15 15.13
C SER A 221 -6.72 -7.72 15.79
N TRP A 222 -6.17 -6.98 16.74
CA TRP A 222 -4.90 -7.31 17.37
C TRP A 222 -5.09 -8.34 18.50
N HIS A 223 -4.21 -9.34 18.53
CA HIS A 223 -4.02 -10.31 19.63
C HIS A 223 -3.34 -9.64 20.81
N VAL A 224 -3.99 -8.69 21.47
CA VAL A 224 -3.45 -7.98 22.64
C VAL A 224 -4.39 -8.08 23.82
N ASP A 225 -3.86 -8.13 25.04
CA ASP A 225 -4.63 -8.04 26.28
C ASP A 225 -5.02 -6.58 26.61
N GLU A 226 -5.65 -6.36 27.77
CA GLU A 226 -6.08 -5.04 28.24
C GLU A 226 -4.92 -4.09 28.58
N VAL A 227 -3.68 -4.58 28.65
CA VAL A 227 -2.48 -3.79 28.95
C VAL A 227 -1.49 -3.73 27.78
N GLY A 228 -1.94 -4.11 26.59
CA GLY A 228 -1.19 -3.99 25.34
C GLY A 228 -0.13 -5.07 25.11
N ALA A 229 -0.03 -6.10 25.96
CA ALA A 229 0.85 -7.23 25.69
C ALA A 229 0.18 -8.20 24.71
N PHE A 230 0.99 -8.88 23.88
CA PHE A 230 0.44 -9.86 22.94
C PHE A 230 -0.11 -11.10 23.66
N THR A 231 -1.31 -11.52 23.28
CA THR A 231 -1.84 -12.84 23.59
C THR A 231 -1.29 -13.88 22.60
N GLU A 232 -1.61 -15.15 22.80
CA GLU A 232 -1.21 -16.20 21.86
C GLU A 232 -1.81 -15.94 20.46
N PHE A 233 -0.96 -16.01 19.43
CA PHE A 233 -1.38 -15.87 18.03
C PHE A 233 -1.99 -17.16 17.45
N SER A 234 -1.82 -18.29 18.14
CA SER A 234 -2.40 -19.59 17.77
C SER A 234 -2.80 -20.36 19.01
N VAL A 235 -4.10 -20.39 19.26
CA VAL A 235 -4.75 -21.17 20.31
C VAL A 235 -5.41 -22.38 19.64
N LEU A 236 -4.88 -23.58 19.87
CA LEU A 236 -5.27 -24.82 19.17
C LEU A 236 -6.79 -25.03 19.06
N ARG A 237 -7.53 -24.78 20.15
CA ARG A 237 -8.99 -24.95 20.18
C ARG A 237 -9.73 -23.99 19.25
N GLU A 238 -9.24 -22.76 19.13
CA GLU A 238 -9.84 -21.73 18.28
C GLU A 238 -9.38 -21.88 16.83
N ALA A 239 -8.09 -22.18 16.63
CA ALA A 239 -7.50 -22.47 15.33
C ALA A 239 -8.18 -23.66 14.62
N ALA A 240 -8.65 -24.65 15.38
CA ALA A 240 -9.45 -25.77 14.86
C ALA A 240 -10.92 -25.42 14.52
N ARG A 241 -11.32 -24.15 14.66
CA ARG A 241 -12.68 -23.64 14.40
C ARG A 241 -12.63 -22.49 13.39
N GLU A 242 -12.87 -21.27 13.83
CA GLU A 242 -12.92 -20.05 13.00
C GLU A 242 -11.56 -19.32 12.95
N GLY A 243 -10.54 -19.82 13.65
CA GLY A 243 -9.26 -19.15 13.84
C GLY A 243 -9.14 -18.52 15.22
N THR A 244 -7.90 -18.27 15.66
CA THR A 244 -7.60 -17.56 16.91
C THR A 244 -7.85 -16.07 16.74
N ALA A 245 -8.97 -15.58 17.27
CA ALA A 245 -9.43 -14.22 17.04
C ALA A 245 -8.62 -13.20 17.85
N GLY A 246 -8.27 -12.07 17.21
CA GLY A 246 -7.73 -10.92 17.92
C GLY A 246 -8.82 -10.19 18.73
N ARG A 247 -8.41 -9.47 19.78
CA ARG A 247 -9.31 -8.77 20.72
C ARG A 247 -9.61 -7.33 20.30
N LEU A 248 -8.61 -6.59 19.84
CA LEU A 248 -8.71 -5.14 19.63
C LEU A 248 -8.75 -4.79 18.15
N SER A 249 -9.95 -4.51 17.63
CA SER A 249 -10.12 -4.05 16.25
C SER A 249 -9.68 -2.59 16.05
N THR A 250 -8.93 -2.36 14.98
CA THR A 250 -8.40 -1.06 14.59
C THR A 250 -8.67 -0.78 13.12
N LEU A 251 -8.74 0.51 12.80
CA LEU A 251 -8.68 1.02 11.43
C LEU A 251 -7.39 1.80 11.29
N ASN A 252 -6.54 1.42 10.34
CA ASN A 252 -5.22 2.05 10.12
C ASN A 252 -4.38 2.11 11.42
N GLY A 253 -4.46 1.07 12.26
CA GLY A 253 -3.75 0.99 13.55
C GLY A 253 -4.37 1.80 14.69
N VAL A 254 -5.49 2.49 14.46
CA VAL A 254 -6.16 3.31 15.48
C VAL A 254 -7.45 2.64 15.95
N PRO A 255 -7.61 2.36 17.27
CA PRO A 255 -8.86 1.87 17.82
C PRO A 255 -9.93 2.97 17.77
N GLN A 256 -11.17 2.60 17.45
CA GLN A 256 -12.30 3.55 17.32
C GLN A 256 -11.98 4.77 16.42
N ALA A 257 -11.25 4.53 15.34
CA ALA A 257 -10.80 5.59 14.44
C ALA A 257 -11.97 6.43 13.89
N VAL A 258 -11.70 7.71 13.66
CA VAL A 258 -12.60 8.63 12.98
C VAL A 258 -11.99 8.98 11.63
N ILE A 259 -12.67 8.62 10.55
CA ILE A 259 -12.23 8.91 9.19
C ILE A 259 -13.05 10.09 8.65
N GLU A 260 -12.37 11.18 8.36
CA GLU A 260 -12.98 12.40 7.80
C GLU A 260 -13.17 12.25 6.29
N LEU A 261 -14.41 12.52 5.84
CA LEU A 261 -14.80 12.50 4.43
C LEU A 261 -15.36 13.86 3.98
N PRO A 262 -15.11 14.26 2.73
CA PRO A 262 -15.69 15.48 2.15
C PRO A 262 -17.20 15.34 2.00
N ALA A 263 -17.95 16.28 2.57
CA ALA A 263 -19.40 16.26 2.52
C ALA A 263 -19.94 16.51 1.10
N GLY A 264 -20.96 15.72 0.72
CA GLY A 264 -21.63 15.82 -0.58
C GLY A 264 -20.83 15.29 -1.77
N GLN A 265 -19.67 14.67 -1.52
CA GLN A 265 -18.80 14.10 -2.56
C GLN A 265 -18.81 12.57 -2.48
N ILE A 266 -18.63 11.92 -3.63
CA ILE A 266 -18.38 10.49 -3.68
C ILE A 266 -16.91 10.26 -3.33
N THR A 267 -16.66 9.48 -2.28
CA THR A 267 -15.30 9.07 -1.89
C THR A 267 -15.13 7.58 -2.12
N ARG A 268 -14.08 7.20 -2.86
CA ARG A 268 -13.67 5.80 -2.99
C ARG A 268 -13.05 5.34 -1.68
N VAL A 269 -13.62 4.31 -1.07
CA VAL A 269 -13.08 3.70 0.15
C VAL A 269 -12.49 2.35 -0.21
N ARG A 270 -11.18 2.20 -0.06
CA ARG A 270 -10.46 0.93 -0.21
C ARG A 270 -10.42 0.25 1.15
N LEU A 271 -11.32 -0.72 1.36
CA LEU A 271 -11.36 -1.54 2.56
C LEU A 271 -10.46 -2.75 2.36
N LEU A 272 -9.52 -2.98 3.28
CA LEU A 272 -8.65 -4.15 3.27
C LEU A 272 -8.73 -4.85 4.62
N ASN A 273 -9.07 -6.12 4.61
CA ASN A 273 -8.98 -6.94 5.81
C ASN A 273 -7.58 -7.55 5.91
N LEU A 274 -6.76 -6.95 6.77
CA LEU A 274 -5.39 -7.38 7.04
C LEU A 274 -5.29 -8.23 8.31
N ASP A 275 -6.42 -8.76 8.79
CA ASP A 275 -6.46 -9.60 9.98
C ASP A 275 -5.94 -11.01 9.70
N ASN A 276 -5.53 -11.71 10.75
CA ASN A 276 -5.14 -13.11 10.66
C ASN A 276 -6.34 -14.06 10.47
N THR A 277 -7.52 -13.71 11.00
CA THR A 277 -8.62 -14.67 11.24
C THR A 277 -10.02 -14.06 11.16
N VAL A 278 -10.19 -12.80 11.57
CA VAL A 278 -11.49 -12.18 11.75
C VAL A 278 -12.13 -11.89 10.40
N THR A 279 -13.34 -12.41 10.21
CA THR A 279 -14.24 -11.98 9.14
C THR A 279 -15.12 -10.84 9.65
N TYR A 280 -15.00 -9.65 9.05
CA TYR A 280 -15.79 -8.49 9.44
C TYR A 280 -17.15 -8.50 8.74
N ARG A 281 -18.23 -8.43 9.52
CA ARG A 281 -19.59 -8.14 9.01
C ARG A 281 -19.79 -6.64 8.95
N LEU A 282 -19.37 -6.05 7.84
CA LEU A 282 -19.42 -4.61 7.63
C LEU A 282 -20.84 -4.16 7.34
N ASN A 283 -21.29 -3.07 7.97
CA ASN A 283 -22.58 -2.45 7.72
C ASN A 283 -22.41 -0.91 7.75
N LEU A 284 -23.23 -0.23 6.95
CA LEU A 284 -23.21 1.23 6.78
C LEU A 284 -24.65 1.79 6.76
N PRO A 285 -25.36 1.74 7.90
CA PRO A 285 -26.81 1.99 7.94
C PRO A 285 -27.20 3.42 7.55
N ASP A 286 -26.32 4.39 7.77
CA ASP A 286 -26.60 5.81 7.56
C ASP A 286 -25.93 6.37 6.28
N ALA A 287 -25.42 5.51 5.39
CA ALA A 287 -24.69 5.94 4.20
C ALA A 287 -25.18 5.25 2.92
N GLU A 288 -25.30 6.03 1.85
CA GLU A 288 -25.45 5.49 0.50
C GLU A 288 -24.10 4.94 0.02
N ALA A 289 -23.99 3.62 -0.09
CA ALA A 289 -22.76 2.94 -0.45
C ALA A 289 -22.97 1.96 -1.62
N GLN A 290 -21.96 1.89 -2.50
CA GLN A 290 -21.92 0.97 -3.63
C GLN A 290 -20.56 0.25 -3.70
N ILE A 291 -20.59 -1.00 -4.10
CA ILE A 291 -19.42 -1.84 -4.35
C ILE A 291 -19.06 -1.73 -5.83
N TYR A 292 -17.82 -1.32 -6.11
CA TYR A 292 -17.26 -1.21 -7.47
C TYR A 292 -16.22 -2.30 -7.80
N ALA A 293 -15.60 -2.90 -6.78
CA ALA A 293 -14.60 -3.94 -6.93
C ALA A 293 -14.57 -4.82 -5.67
N LEU A 294 -14.14 -6.06 -5.84
CA LEU A 294 -13.92 -7.04 -4.77
C LEU A 294 -12.55 -7.68 -4.98
N ASP A 295 -11.74 -7.79 -3.94
CA ASP A 295 -10.41 -8.43 -3.96
C ASP A 295 -9.49 -7.90 -5.09
N GLY A 296 -9.54 -6.59 -5.31
CA GLY A 296 -8.80 -5.93 -6.40
C GLY A 296 -9.37 -6.13 -7.81
N ASN A 297 -10.50 -6.84 -7.96
CA ASN A 297 -11.13 -7.15 -9.23
C ASN A 297 -12.43 -6.33 -9.42
N PRO A 298 -12.51 -5.46 -10.45
CA PRO A 298 -13.73 -4.68 -10.72
C PRO A 298 -14.95 -5.55 -11.00
N VAL A 299 -16.11 -5.09 -10.53
CA VAL A 299 -17.41 -5.71 -10.77
C VAL A 299 -18.40 -4.68 -11.31
N THR A 300 -19.52 -5.14 -11.87
CA THR A 300 -20.64 -4.24 -12.16
C THR A 300 -21.09 -3.58 -10.85
N PRO A 301 -21.16 -2.24 -10.78
CA PRO A 301 -21.50 -1.54 -9.55
C PRO A 301 -22.83 -2.04 -8.97
N ARG A 302 -22.82 -2.34 -7.67
CA ARG A 302 -24.01 -2.81 -6.94
C ARG A 302 -24.14 -2.12 -5.59
N PRO A 303 -25.35 -1.97 -5.04
CA PRO A 303 -25.52 -1.47 -3.68
C PRO A 303 -24.73 -2.30 -2.66
N PHE A 304 -24.25 -1.67 -1.59
CA PHE A 304 -23.55 -2.35 -0.50
C PHE A 304 -24.44 -3.36 0.23
N GLY A 305 -25.75 -3.08 0.33
CA GLY A 305 -26.72 -3.90 1.05
C GLY A 305 -26.70 -3.64 2.56
N ASP A 306 -27.39 -4.50 3.32
CA ASP A 306 -27.48 -4.38 4.78
C ASP A 306 -26.15 -4.72 5.47
N GLU A 307 -25.49 -5.78 4.98
CA GLU A 307 -24.17 -6.20 5.45
C GLU A 307 -23.32 -6.79 4.33
N TYR A 308 -22.00 -6.68 4.47
CA TYR A 308 -21.01 -7.32 3.61
C TYR A 308 -19.97 -8.05 4.47
N TRP A 309 -19.74 -9.33 4.17
CA TRP A 309 -18.81 -10.17 4.90
C TRP A 309 -17.45 -10.08 4.24
N LEU A 310 -16.51 -9.42 4.90
CA LEU A 310 -15.14 -9.25 4.43
C LEU A 310 -14.23 -10.21 5.22
N GLY A 311 -13.86 -11.33 4.59
CA GLY A 311 -12.93 -12.32 5.16
C GLY A 311 -11.49 -11.79 5.24
N PRO A 312 -10.58 -12.49 5.94
CA PRO A 312 -9.15 -12.17 5.94
C PRO A 312 -8.55 -12.28 4.53
N GLY A 313 -7.78 -11.26 4.13
CA GLY A 313 -7.16 -11.16 2.81
C GLY A 313 -7.96 -10.41 1.77
#